data_AF-A0A957XQZ8-F1
#
_entry.id   AF-A0A957XQZ8-F1
#
_cell.length_a   1.000
_cell.length_b   1.000
_cell.length_c   1.000
_cell.angle_alpha   90.00
_cell.angle_beta   90.00
_cell.angle_gamma   90.00
#
_symmetry.space_group_name_H-M   'P 1'
#
loop_
_entity.id
_entity.type
_entity.pdbx_description
1 polymer ?
#
loop_
_entity_poly.entity_id
_entity_poly.type
_entity_poly.pdbx_seq_one_letter_code
_entity_poly.pdbx_strand_id
1 'polypeptide(L)'
;MTFLGNVIWLVFGGLIAGFGYIVGGVVMCLTIVGIPFGVQNIKLGIATFAPFGKEIVETDNANSALRVIFNIVWLVLFGWGIALAHLASAALLAITIVGIPFSMQHIKLIPLALFPFGRDLR
;
A
#
# COMPACT_ATOMS: atom_id res chain seq x y z
N MET A 1 19.24 7.81 6.72
CA MET A 1 18.08 8.69 6.40
C MET A 1 16.72 8.00 6.57
N THR A 2 16.66 6.70 6.84
CA THR A 2 15.41 5.91 6.94
C THR A 2 14.57 6.26 8.17
N PHE A 3 15.17 6.42 9.34
CA PHE A 3 14.43 6.71 10.57
C PHE A 3 13.69 8.06 10.53
N LEU A 4 14.42 9.16 10.29
CA LEU A 4 13.84 10.50 10.25
C LEU A 4 12.77 10.64 9.15
N GLY A 5 13.02 10.09 7.97
CA GLY A 5 12.04 10.06 6.87
C GLY A 5 10.75 9.34 7.26
N ASN A 6 10.85 8.18 7.94
CA ASN A 6 9.69 7.45 8.42
C ASN A 6 8.93 8.19 9.54
N VAL A 7 9.62 8.90 10.44
CA VAL A 7 8.96 9.71 11.48
C VAL A 7 8.14 10.85 10.84
N ILE A 8 8.72 11.58 9.90
CA ILE A 8 8.01 12.67 9.22
C ILE A 8 6.87 12.12 8.36
N TRP A 9 7.11 11.01 7.66
CA TRP A 9 6.12 10.32 6.85
C TRP A 9 4.85 9.98 7.62
N LEU A 10 4.98 9.45 8.85
CA LEU A 10 3.84 9.10 9.68
C LEU A 10 2.91 10.32 9.86
N VAL A 11 3.46 11.51 10.06
CA VAL A 11 2.70 12.75 10.25
C VAL A 11 2.05 13.24 8.95
N PHE A 12 2.77 13.17 7.82
CA PHE A 12 2.33 13.79 6.55
C PHE A 12 1.47 12.91 5.64
N GLY A 13 1.21 11.65 6.00
CA GLY A 13 0.31 10.79 5.23
C GLY A 13 0.40 9.30 5.55
N GLY A 14 1.54 8.87 6.11
CA GLY A 14 1.81 7.47 6.45
C GLY A 14 0.85 6.88 7.47
N LEU A 15 0.44 7.64 8.50
CA LEU A 15 -0.54 7.17 9.47
C LEU A 15 -1.90 6.95 8.81
N ILE A 16 -2.39 7.93 8.05
CA ILE A 16 -3.71 7.88 7.39
C ILE A 16 -3.74 6.72 6.39
N ALA A 17 -2.71 6.60 5.55
CA ALA A 17 -2.62 5.52 4.58
C ALA A 17 -2.57 4.15 5.27
N GLY A 18 -1.65 3.96 6.23
CA GLY A 18 -1.49 2.70 6.96
C GLY A 18 -2.76 2.26 7.70
N PHE A 19 -3.43 3.19 8.38
CA PHE A 19 -4.71 2.90 9.03
C PHE A 19 -5.83 2.62 8.02
N GLY A 20 -5.89 3.32 6.89
CA GLY A 20 -6.87 3.04 5.83
C GLY A 20 -6.77 1.60 5.32
N TYR A 21 -5.56 1.11 5.08
CA TYR A 21 -5.29 -0.28 4.76
C TYR A 21 -5.74 -1.25 5.87
N ILE A 22 -5.37 -0.98 7.12
CA ILE A 22 -5.71 -1.86 8.26
C ILE A 22 -7.22 -1.92 8.47
N VAL A 23 -7.90 -0.78 8.53
CA VAL A 23 -9.36 -0.71 8.73
C VAL A 23 -10.08 -1.39 7.57
N GLY A 24 -9.71 -1.08 6.32
CA GLY A 24 -10.28 -1.74 5.15
C GLY A 24 -10.08 -3.26 5.19
N GLY A 25 -8.91 -3.72 5.62
CA GLY A 25 -8.63 -5.15 5.73
C GLY A 25 -9.43 -5.83 6.86
N VAL A 26 -9.59 -5.17 8.01
CA VAL A 26 -10.45 -5.67 9.11
C VAL A 26 -11.89 -5.80 8.65
N VAL A 27 -12.41 -4.81 7.92
CA VAL A 27 -13.77 -4.86 7.34
C VAL A 27 -13.92 -6.03 6.38
N MET A 28 -12.94 -6.27 5.50
CA MET A 28 -13.00 -7.41 4.59
C MET A 28 -12.98 -8.77 5.32
N CYS A 29 -12.25 -8.86 6.42
CA CYS A 29 -12.20 -10.06 7.26
C CYS A 29 -13.54 -10.39 7.95
N LEU A 30 -14.53 -9.49 7.92
CA LEU A 30 -15.89 -9.80 8.41
C LEU A 30 -16.62 -10.83 7.55
N THR A 31 -16.14 -11.09 6.32
CA THR A 31 -16.70 -12.09 5.41
C THR A 31 -15.70 -13.21 5.15
N ILE A 32 -16.16 -14.46 5.06
CA ILE A 32 -15.27 -15.62 4.80
C ILE A 32 -14.51 -15.43 3.48
N VAL A 33 -15.17 -14.91 2.44
CA VAL A 33 -14.58 -14.65 1.12
C VAL A 33 -13.54 -13.52 1.18
N GLY A 34 -13.74 -12.51 2.04
CA GLY A 34 -12.87 -11.35 2.15
C GLY A 34 -11.62 -11.56 3.00
N ILE A 35 -11.59 -12.55 3.90
CA ILE A 35 -10.43 -12.88 4.76
C ILE A 35 -9.07 -12.89 4.01
N PRO A 36 -8.88 -13.63 2.89
CA PRO A 36 -7.58 -13.66 2.22
C PRO A 36 -7.12 -12.28 1.73
N PHE A 37 -8.05 -11.44 1.28
CA PHE A 37 -7.78 -10.07 0.86
C PHE A 37 -7.54 -9.13 2.04
N GLY A 38 -8.35 -9.26 3.10
CA GLY A 38 -8.24 -8.44 4.29
C GLY A 38 -6.90 -8.63 5.01
N VAL A 39 -6.44 -9.87 5.12
CA VAL A 39 -5.11 -10.18 5.68
C VAL A 39 -3.99 -9.54 4.84
N GLN A 40 -4.08 -9.62 3.51
CA GLN A 40 -3.08 -8.99 2.65
C GLN A 40 -3.10 -7.46 2.76
N ASN A 41 -4.30 -6.87 2.86
CA ASN A 41 -4.47 -5.43 3.03
C ASN A 41 -3.88 -4.93 4.35
N ILE A 42 -4.12 -5.65 5.46
CA ILE A 42 -3.53 -5.33 6.78
C ILE A 42 -1.99 -5.39 6.73
N LYS A 43 -1.42 -6.40 6.07
CA LYS A 43 0.05 -6.51 5.91
C LYS A 43 0.62 -5.30 5.18
N LEU A 44 -0.01 -4.86 4.09
CA LEU A 44 0.38 -3.64 3.38
C LEU A 44 0.23 -2.39 4.23
N GLY A 45 -0.82 -2.30 5.06
CA GLY A 45 -1.00 -1.19 5.99
C GLY A 45 0.13 -1.08 7.00
N ILE A 46 0.54 -2.21 7.60
CA ILE A 46 1.69 -2.26 8.53
C ILE A 46 2.97 -1.86 7.80
N ALA A 47 3.19 -2.36 6.58
CA ALA A 47 4.37 -2.02 5.79
C ALA A 47 4.43 -0.53 5.42
N THR A 48 3.27 0.07 5.17
CA THR A 48 3.09 1.49 4.78
C THR A 48 3.49 2.47 5.88
N PHE A 49 3.51 2.07 7.15
CA PHE A 49 3.95 2.97 8.23
C PHE A 49 5.44 3.36 8.12
N ALA A 50 6.27 2.54 7.49
CA ALA A 50 7.70 2.83 7.37
C ALA A 50 8.24 2.39 5.99
N PRO A 51 7.97 3.16 4.92
CA PRO A 51 8.36 2.79 3.56
C PRO A 51 9.78 3.23 3.20
N PHE A 52 10.40 4.17 3.92
CA PHE A 52 11.73 4.66 3.60
C PHE A 52 12.79 3.58 3.85
N GLY A 53 13.65 3.38 2.84
CA GLY A 53 14.72 2.37 2.85
C GLY A 53 14.27 0.95 2.54
N LYS A 54 13.00 0.76 2.21
CA LYS A 54 12.46 -0.52 1.71
C LYS A 54 12.35 -0.49 0.19
N GLU A 55 12.17 -1.63 -0.43
CA GLU A 55 11.90 -1.79 -1.86
C GLU A 55 10.73 -2.75 -2.06
N ILE A 56 10.05 -2.61 -3.20
CA ILE A 56 9.02 -3.58 -3.60
C ILE A 56 9.75 -4.78 -4.17
N VAL A 57 9.56 -5.93 -3.53
CA VAL A 57 10.15 -7.19 -3.98
C VAL A 57 9.05 -8.19 -4.31
N GLU A 58 9.27 -8.98 -5.35
CA GLU A 58 8.41 -10.12 -5.64
C GLU A 58 8.77 -11.28 -4.71
N THR A 59 7.73 -11.95 -4.21
CA THR A 59 7.88 -13.13 -3.35
C THR A 59 7.89 -14.39 -4.22
N ASP A 60 8.35 -15.51 -3.66
CA ASP A 60 8.34 -16.79 -4.35
C ASP A 60 6.95 -17.10 -4.90
N ASN A 61 6.89 -17.58 -6.14
CA ASN A 61 5.65 -17.85 -6.86
C ASN A 61 4.71 -16.64 -7.00
N ALA A 62 5.24 -15.42 -7.11
CA ALA A 62 4.46 -14.19 -7.37
C ALA A 62 3.46 -14.35 -8.53
N ASN A 63 3.88 -15.05 -9.59
CA ASN A 63 3.10 -15.29 -10.81
C ASN A 63 2.27 -16.58 -10.79
N SER A 64 2.03 -17.18 -9.62
CA SER A 64 1.11 -18.32 -9.52
C SER A 64 -0.31 -17.93 -9.95
N ALA A 65 -1.01 -18.85 -10.63
CA ALA A 65 -2.35 -18.62 -11.17
C ALA A 65 -3.32 -18.05 -10.12
N LEU A 66 -3.26 -18.56 -8.88
CA LEU A 66 -4.10 -18.08 -7.77
C LEU A 66 -3.84 -16.61 -7.42
N ARG A 67 -2.57 -16.19 -7.36
CA ARG A 67 -2.21 -14.80 -7.04
C ARG A 67 -2.58 -13.85 -8.16
N VAL A 68 -2.44 -14.28 -9.42
CA VAL A 68 -2.90 -13.52 -10.58
C VAL A 68 -4.42 -13.31 -10.52
N ILE A 69 -5.19 -14.37 -10.25
CA ILE A 69 -6.65 -14.28 -10.08
C ILE A 69 -7.00 -13.33 -8.93
N PHE A 70 -6.35 -13.47 -7.77
CA PHE A 70 -6.60 -12.58 -6.63
C PHE A 70 -6.25 -11.12 -6.94
N ASN A 71 -5.15 -10.86 -7.65
CA ASN A 71 -4.78 -9.52 -8.10
C ASN A 71 -5.82 -8.94 -9.07
N ILE A 72 -6.39 -9.74 -9.98
CA ILE A 72 -7.45 -9.27 -10.90
C ILE A 72 -8.71 -8.90 -10.11
N VAL A 73 -9.18 -9.80 -9.23
CA VAL A 73 -10.36 -9.54 -8.38
C VAL A 73 -10.13 -8.30 -7.51
N TRP A 74 -8.95 -8.20 -6.90
CA TRP A 74 -8.57 -7.05 -6.07
C TRP A 74 -8.54 -5.75 -6.88
N LEU A 75 -7.89 -5.75 -8.03
CA LEU A 75 -7.73 -4.57 -8.88
C LEU A 75 -9.09 -3.99 -9.25
N VAL A 76 -10.05 -4.82 -9.62
CA VAL A 76 -11.40 -4.39 -10.04
C VAL A 76 -12.22 -3.86 -8.85
N LEU A 77 -12.14 -4.52 -7.70
CA LEU A 77 -12.99 -4.21 -6.56
C LEU A 77 -12.46 -3.09 -5.67
N PHE A 78 -11.14 -3.05 -5.41
CA PHE A 78 -10.55 -2.22 -4.35
C PHE A 78 -9.27 -1.50 -4.77
N GLY A 79 -8.38 -2.19 -5.50
CA GLY A 79 -7.01 -1.74 -5.74
C GLY A 79 -6.91 -0.40 -6.49
N TRP A 80 -7.78 -0.18 -7.48
CA TRP A 80 -7.78 1.08 -8.25
C TRP A 80 -8.11 2.30 -7.39
N GLY A 81 -9.06 2.19 -6.46
CA GLY A 81 -9.46 3.29 -5.58
C GLY A 81 -8.35 3.69 -4.62
N ILE A 82 -7.66 2.69 -4.06
CA ILE A 82 -6.51 2.91 -3.16
C ILE A 82 -5.34 3.52 -3.94
N ALA A 83 -5.08 3.05 -5.15
CA ALA A 83 -4.06 3.62 -6.03
C ALA A 83 -4.34 5.09 -6.36
N LEU A 84 -5.60 5.45 -6.64
CA LEU A 84 -6.00 6.85 -6.83
C LEU A 84 -5.80 7.69 -5.56
N ALA A 85 -6.09 7.16 -4.38
CA ALA A 85 -5.84 7.86 -3.12
C ALA A 85 -4.34 8.15 -2.90
N HIS A 86 -3.47 7.19 -3.25
CA HIS A 86 -2.02 7.41 -3.28
C HIS A 86 -1.62 8.46 -4.32
N LEU A 87 -2.16 8.38 -5.53
CA LEU A 87 -1.86 9.34 -6.60
C LEU A 87 -2.29 10.77 -6.22
N ALA A 88 -3.46 10.93 -5.63
CA ALA A 88 -3.96 12.22 -5.14
C ALA A 88 -3.07 12.79 -4.03
N SER A 89 -2.71 11.96 -3.04
CA SER A 89 -1.80 12.35 -1.96
C SER A 89 -0.41 12.72 -2.49
N ALA A 90 0.09 11.96 -3.47
CA ALA A 90 1.35 12.25 -4.14
C ALA A 90 1.31 13.61 -4.87
N ALA A 91 0.24 13.89 -5.61
CA ALA A 91 0.07 15.16 -6.32
C ALA A 91 0.00 16.34 -5.34
N LEU A 92 -0.72 16.21 -4.23
CA LEU A 92 -0.82 17.23 -3.18
C LEU A 92 0.55 17.54 -2.57
N LEU A 93 1.31 16.51 -2.18
CA LEU A 93 2.62 16.67 -1.57
C LEU A 93 3.67 17.21 -2.55
N ALA A 94 3.54 16.89 -3.84
CA ALA A 94 4.45 17.37 -4.88
C ALA A 94 4.38 18.89 -5.13
N ILE A 95 3.36 19.59 -4.62
CA ILE A 95 3.22 21.06 -4.76
C ILE A 95 4.38 21.80 -4.06
N THR A 96 4.99 21.20 -3.04
CA THR A 96 6.07 21.84 -2.26
C THR A 96 7.37 21.07 -2.41
N ILE A 97 8.49 21.79 -2.44
CA ILE A 97 9.84 21.18 -2.51
C ILE A 97 10.07 20.21 -1.32
N VAL A 98 9.56 20.58 -0.13
CA VAL A 98 9.66 19.75 1.08
C VAL A 98 8.82 18.48 0.99
N GLY A 99 7.69 18.51 0.27
CA GLY A 99 6.77 17.38 0.13
C GLY A 99 7.19 16.34 -0.91
N ILE A 100 8.05 16.68 -1.87
CA ILE A 100 8.58 15.78 -2.91
C ILE A 100 9.05 14.41 -2.37
N PRO A 101 9.92 14.32 -1.34
CA PRO A 101 10.37 13.01 -0.84
C PRO A 101 9.22 12.11 -0.33
N PHE A 102 8.13 12.69 0.17
CA PHE A 102 6.96 11.96 0.65
C PHE A 102 5.99 11.61 -0.48
N SER A 103 5.85 12.50 -1.47
CA SER A 103 5.15 12.22 -2.72
C SER A 103 5.70 10.94 -3.38
N MET A 104 7.03 10.82 -3.44
CA MET A 104 7.69 9.63 -3.98
C MET A 104 7.35 8.34 -3.21
N GLN A 105 7.09 8.41 -1.90
CA GLN A 105 6.64 7.23 -1.16
C GLN A 105 5.19 6.85 -1.50
N HIS A 106 4.29 7.81 -1.69
CA HIS A 106 2.94 7.50 -2.16
C HIS A 106 2.97 6.86 -3.55
N ILE A 107 3.77 7.39 -4.49
CA ILE A 107 3.94 6.79 -5.82
C ILE A 107 4.49 5.37 -5.72
N LYS A 108 5.50 5.15 -4.88
CA LYS A 108 6.08 3.82 -4.65
C LYS A 108 5.07 2.80 -4.12
N LEU A 109 4.05 3.22 -3.37
CA LEU A 109 3.04 2.29 -2.84
C LEU A 109 1.94 1.93 -3.87
N ILE A 110 1.82 2.66 -4.98
CA ILE A 110 0.79 2.41 -6.01
C ILE A 110 0.84 0.98 -6.57
N PRO A 111 2.00 0.40 -6.96
CA PRO A 111 2.04 -0.96 -7.47
C PRO A 111 1.59 -2.01 -6.46
N LEU A 112 1.83 -1.77 -5.15
CA LEU A 112 1.34 -2.63 -4.07
C LEU A 112 -0.17 -2.46 -3.87
N ALA A 113 -0.68 -1.23 -3.99
CA ALA A 113 -2.12 -0.97 -3.94
C ALA A 113 -2.88 -1.67 -5.08
N LEU A 114 -2.31 -1.68 -6.29
CA LEU A 114 -2.92 -2.27 -7.48
C LEU A 114 -2.83 -3.80 -7.49
N PHE A 115 -1.67 -4.36 -7.15
CA PHE A 115 -1.44 -5.81 -7.19
C PHE A 115 -0.69 -6.25 -5.92
N PRO A 116 -1.44 -6.41 -4.81
CA PRO A 116 -0.85 -6.68 -3.51
C PRO A 116 -0.36 -8.13 -3.39
N PHE A 117 -0.90 -9.07 -4.16
CA PHE A 117 -0.56 -10.48 -4.02
C PHE A 117 0.74 -10.80 -4.74
N GLY A 118 1.67 -11.41 -4.00
CA GLY A 118 2.97 -11.79 -4.53
C GLY A 118 4.04 -10.73 -4.42
N ARG A 119 3.74 -9.57 -3.80
CA ARG A 119 4.70 -8.49 -3.57
C ARG A 119 4.75 -8.11 -2.10
N ASP A 120 5.96 -7.83 -1.62
CA ASP A 120 6.23 -7.34 -0.28
C ASP A 120 7.03 -6.03 -0.35
N LEU A 121 7.02 -5.29 0.75
CA LEU A 121 7.88 -4.12 0.96
C LEU A 121 8.98 -4.49 1.96
N ARG A 122 10.21 -4.70 1.49
CA ARG A 122 11.35 -5.17 2.31
C ARG A 122 12.49 -4.19 2.34
#